data_AF-A0A968NZ50-F1
#
_entry.id   AF-A0A968NZ50-F1
#
_cell.length_a   1.000
_cell.length_b   1.000
_cell.length_c   1.000
_cell.angle_alpha   90.00
_cell.angle_beta   90.00
_cell.angle_gamma   90.00
#
_symmetry.space_group_name_H-M   'P 1'
#
loop_
_entity.id
_entity.type
_entity.pdbx_description
1 polymer ?
#
loop_
_entity_poly.entity_id
_entity_poly.type
_entity_poly.pdbx_seq_one_letter_code
_entity_poly.pdbx_strand_id
1 'polypeptide(L)'
;MERPVEFRFYAPICVYMGTRLTDFHSVLSQDLAERYAFTELAGTLIVENLETFHVEAAGSRDRLVLWGGGWKAVLLRSLECVLPRPILYWGDIDKEGYEIYGQLKSFVTDISPTLMDRPTIEGHLDFAIQKEPFFGPFRSAYELQAEYQEISQRGICIEQEKIHLRP
;
A
#
# COMPACT_ATOMS: atom_id res chain seq x y z
N MET A 1 -20.12 13.52 15.81
CA MET A 1 -20.11 13.15 14.38
C MET A 1 -18.72 12.62 14.09
N GLU A 2 -18.58 11.33 13.83
CA GLU A 2 -17.29 10.72 13.49
C GLU A 2 -16.80 11.32 12.17
N ARG A 3 -15.50 11.64 12.07
CA ARG A 3 -14.95 12.15 10.81
C ARG A 3 -14.89 11.00 9.80
N PRO A 4 -15.25 11.24 8.53
CA PRO A 4 -15.11 10.23 7.50
C PRO A 4 -13.63 9.84 7.36
N VAL A 5 -13.39 8.57 7.04
CA VAL A 5 -12.04 8.06 6.80
C VAL A 5 -11.52 8.64 5.49
N GLU A 6 -10.32 9.20 5.55
CA GLU A 6 -9.71 9.98 4.48
C GLU A 6 -8.33 9.42 4.14
N PHE A 7 -8.07 9.14 2.86
CA PHE A 7 -6.75 8.70 2.38
C PHE A 7 -6.13 9.76 1.49
N ARG A 8 -4.90 10.14 1.80
CA ARG A 8 -4.15 11.06 0.92
C ARG A 8 -3.75 10.32 -0.34
N PHE A 9 -3.90 10.97 -1.49
CA PHE A 9 -3.46 10.43 -2.76
C PHE A 9 -2.71 11.46 -3.61
N TYR A 10 -1.95 10.94 -4.57
CA TYR A 10 -1.46 11.65 -5.74
C TYR A 10 -1.96 10.95 -6.99
N ALA A 11 -2.42 11.73 -7.95
CA ALA A 11 -2.76 11.25 -9.28
C ALA A 11 -2.04 12.11 -10.33
N PRO A 12 -1.24 11.51 -11.23
CA PRO A 12 -0.66 12.26 -12.36
C PRO A 12 -1.76 12.78 -13.29
N ILE A 13 -2.90 12.09 -13.30
CA ILE A 13 -4.14 12.54 -13.93
C ILE A 13 -5.37 12.02 -13.20
N CYS A 14 -6.41 12.85 -13.08
CA CYS A 14 -7.75 12.41 -12.72
C CYS A 14 -8.82 13.34 -13.33
N VAL A 15 -10.07 12.90 -13.32
CA VAL A 15 -11.22 13.76 -13.58
C VAL A 15 -11.93 14.02 -12.26
N TYR A 16 -12.03 15.28 -11.85
CA TYR A 16 -12.82 15.69 -10.69
C TYR A 16 -14.05 16.46 -11.17
N MET A 17 -15.25 15.90 -10.93
CA MET A 17 -16.53 16.51 -11.32
C MET A 17 -16.55 17.01 -12.78
N GLY A 18 -16.03 16.19 -13.70
CA GLY A 18 -15.98 16.50 -15.13
C GLY A 18 -14.78 17.37 -15.56
N THR A 19 -13.95 17.84 -14.63
CA THR A 19 -12.74 18.61 -14.94
C THR A 19 -11.51 17.70 -14.88
N ARG A 20 -10.75 17.64 -15.97
CA ARG A 20 -9.45 16.94 -16.02
C ARG A 20 -8.42 17.74 -15.23
N LEU A 21 -7.78 17.09 -14.27
CA LEU A 21 -6.69 17.61 -13.43
C LEU A 21 -5.43 16.78 -13.66
N THR A 22 -4.27 17.42 -13.57
CA THR A 22 -2.95 16.78 -13.66
C THR A 22 -2.12 17.14 -12.45
N ASP A 23 -1.15 16.27 -12.09
CA ASP A 23 -0.26 16.47 -10.95
C ASP A 23 -0.99 16.82 -9.65
N PHE A 24 -2.06 16.07 -9.38
CA PHE A 24 -3.04 16.46 -8.38
C PHE A 24 -2.86 15.68 -7.07
N HIS A 25 -2.66 16.42 -5.98
CA HIS A 25 -2.67 15.90 -4.62
C HIS A 25 -3.98 16.25 -3.93
N SER A 26 -4.62 15.26 -3.31
CA SER A 26 -5.85 15.48 -2.57
C SER A 26 -6.12 14.35 -1.58
N VAL A 27 -7.35 14.30 -1.10
CA VAL A 27 -7.87 13.30 -0.18
C VAL A 27 -9.03 12.57 -0.84
N LEU A 28 -9.02 11.25 -0.73
CA LEU A 28 -10.09 10.35 -1.11
C LEU A 28 -10.83 9.92 0.17
N SER A 29 -12.13 10.17 0.20
CA SER A 29 -13.04 9.69 1.25
C SER A 29 -14.30 9.15 0.60
N GLN A 30 -15.12 8.44 1.37
CA GLN A 30 -16.32 7.81 0.84
C GLN A 30 -17.27 8.84 0.20
N ASP A 31 -17.41 10.03 0.81
CA ASP A 31 -18.28 11.11 0.32
C ASP A 31 -17.72 11.82 -0.93
N LEU A 32 -16.42 11.67 -1.20
CA LEU A 32 -15.73 12.30 -2.33
C LEU A 32 -15.42 11.31 -3.45
N ALA A 33 -15.50 10.00 -3.19
CA ALA A 33 -15.07 8.95 -4.10
C ALA A 33 -15.73 9.06 -5.48
N GLU A 34 -17.05 9.24 -5.51
CA GLU A 34 -17.84 9.35 -6.75
C GLU A 34 -17.55 10.64 -7.55
N ARG A 35 -16.86 11.62 -6.94
CA ARG A 35 -16.48 12.86 -7.63
C ARG A 35 -15.21 12.69 -8.45
N TYR A 36 -14.41 11.69 -8.15
CA TYR A 36 -13.19 11.37 -8.88
C TYR A 36 -13.41 10.23 -9.86
N ALA A 37 -12.84 10.36 -11.04
CA ALA A 37 -12.62 9.26 -11.95
C ALA A 37 -11.13 9.15 -12.28
N PHE A 38 -10.61 7.93 -12.18
CA PHE A 38 -9.20 7.61 -12.38
C PHE A 38 -9.00 6.69 -13.59
N THR A 39 -9.92 6.72 -14.53
CA THR A 39 -10.02 5.75 -15.65
C THR A 39 -8.85 5.78 -16.64
N GLU A 40 -8.03 6.84 -16.61
CA GLU A 40 -6.83 6.98 -17.45
C GLU A 40 -5.56 6.39 -16.80
N LEU A 41 -5.64 5.97 -15.54
CA LEU A 41 -4.49 5.41 -14.81
C LEU A 41 -4.39 3.90 -15.03
N ALA A 42 -3.16 3.43 -15.17
CA ALA A 42 -2.81 2.02 -15.37
C ALA A 42 -2.99 1.16 -14.11
N GLY A 43 -3.16 1.77 -12.93
CA GLY A 43 -3.38 1.04 -11.69
C GLY A 43 -3.20 1.90 -10.44
N THR A 44 -3.18 1.24 -9.29
CA THR A 44 -3.01 1.88 -7.98
C THR A 44 -1.78 1.30 -7.28
N LEU A 45 -1.04 2.15 -6.59
CA LEU A 45 -0.01 1.79 -5.63
C LEU A 45 -0.41 2.31 -4.24
N ILE A 46 -0.59 1.41 -3.29
CA ILE A 46 -0.82 1.72 -1.89
C ILE A 46 0.49 1.53 -1.15
N VAL A 47 0.99 2.59 -0.53
CA VAL A 47 2.20 2.55 0.30
C VAL A 47 1.86 2.82 1.76
N GLU A 48 2.52 2.11 2.68
CA GLU A 48 2.31 2.24 4.11
C GLU A 48 2.89 3.56 4.68
N ASN A 49 4.13 3.87 4.31
CA ASN A 49 4.93 4.98 4.83
C ASN A 49 4.67 6.29 4.07
N LEU A 50 4.68 7.41 4.79
CA LEU A 50 4.46 8.76 4.24
C LEU A 50 5.66 9.27 3.41
N GLU A 51 6.89 8.93 3.79
CA GLU A 51 8.09 9.29 3.03
C GLU A 51 8.08 8.60 1.67
N THR A 52 7.83 7.29 1.65
CA THR A 52 7.65 6.51 0.42
C THR A 52 6.52 7.07 -0.43
N PHE A 53 5.39 7.49 0.17
CA PHE A 53 4.32 8.17 -0.56
C PHE A 53 4.82 9.40 -1.32
N HIS A 54 5.64 10.24 -0.71
CA HIS A 54 6.17 11.43 -1.37
C HIS A 54 7.14 11.09 -2.51
N VAL A 55 8.00 10.08 -2.33
CA VAL A 55 8.96 9.63 -3.35
C VAL A 55 8.25 8.96 -4.54
N GLU A 56 7.22 8.17 -4.29
CA GLU A 56 6.41 7.52 -5.33
C GLU A 56 5.48 8.51 -6.04
N ALA A 57 4.87 9.44 -5.29
CA ALA A 57 4.05 10.49 -5.90
C ALA A 57 4.86 11.38 -6.86
N ALA A 58 6.08 11.76 -6.48
CA ALA A 58 6.94 12.58 -7.34
C ALA A 58 7.41 11.83 -8.60
N GLY A 59 7.45 10.50 -8.58
CA GLY A 59 7.93 9.67 -9.68
C GLY A 59 6.83 9.06 -10.55
N SER A 60 5.59 8.96 -10.05
CA SER A 60 4.49 8.27 -10.72
C SER A 60 4.02 9.04 -11.96
N ARG A 61 3.75 8.31 -13.05
CA ARG A 61 3.27 8.87 -14.32
C ARG A 61 1.93 8.32 -14.77
N ASP A 62 1.56 7.14 -14.31
CA ASP A 62 0.39 6.39 -14.77
C ASP A 62 -0.36 5.70 -13.63
N ARG A 63 0.07 5.83 -12.38
CA ARG A 63 -0.57 5.18 -11.23
C ARG A 63 -1.13 6.18 -10.23
N LEU A 64 -2.26 5.81 -9.64
CA LEU A 64 -2.76 6.44 -8.42
C LEU A 64 -1.87 6.01 -7.25
N VAL A 65 -1.22 6.95 -6.57
CA VAL A 65 -0.42 6.65 -5.38
C VAL A 65 -1.25 7.01 -4.15
N LEU A 66 -1.47 6.05 -3.25
CA LEU A 66 -2.25 6.19 -2.03
C LEU A 66 -1.39 5.97 -0.81
N TRP A 67 -1.48 6.87 0.17
CA TRP A 67 -0.88 6.65 1.47
C TRP A 67 -1.85 5.87 2.37
N GLY A 68 -1.51 4.61 2.66
CA GLY A 68 -2.29 3.68 3.46
C GLY A 68 -2.26 3.99 4.96
N GLY A 69 -1.10 4.42 5.49
CA GLY A 69 -0.95 4.82 6.90
C GLY A 69 -1.09 3.64 7.88
N GLY A 70 -0.42 2.53 7.60
CA GLY A 70 -0.47 1.30 8.40
C GLY A 70 -1.84 0.64 8.41
N TRP A 71 -2.30 0.20 9.58
CA TRP A 71 -3.59 -0.48 9.77
C TRP A 71 -4.81 0.29 9.27
N LYS A 72 -4.71 1.62 9.12
CA LYS A 72 -5.77 2.43 8.50
C LYS A 72 -6.05 1.97 7.06
N ALA A 73 -5.06 1.44 6.34
CA ALA A 73 -5.20 0.95 4.98
C ALA A 73 -6.35 -0.07 4.84
N VAL A 74 -6.63 -0.85 5.88
CA VAL A 74 -7.73 -1.84 5.89
C VAL A 74 -9.11 -1.19 5.62
N LEU A 75 -9.26 0.10 5.93
CA LEU A 75 -10.49 0.84 5.69
C LEU A 75 -10.68 1.22 4.20
N LEU A 76 -9.67 1.02 3.34
CA LEU A 76 -9.79 1.19 1.87
C LEU A 76 -10.84 0.29 1.23
N ARG A 77 -11.32 -0.75 1.94
CA ARG A 77 -12.42 -1.60 1.48
C ARG A 77 -13.65 -0.81 1.01
N SER A 78 -13.94 0.33 1.63
CA SER A 78 -15.10 1.16 1.24
C SER A 78 -14.86 2.01 -0.01
N LEU A 79 -13.61 2.06 -0.49
CA LEU A 79 -13.16 2.86 -1.63
C LEU A 79 -12.68 1.99 -2.79
N GLU A 80 -12.62 0.66 -2.65
CA GLU A 80 -11.97 -0.22 -3.63
C GLU A 80 -12.56 -0.13 -5.05
N CYS A 81 -13.82 0.30 -5.16
CA CYS A 81 -14.55 0.39 -6.43
C CYS A 81 -14.09 1.56 -7.30
N VAL A 82 -13.51 2.60 -6.72
CA VAL A 82 -12.98 3.76 -7.47
C VAL A 82 -11.49 3.63 -7.78
N LEU A 83 -10.81 2.63 -7.21
CA LEU A 83 -9.37 2.44 -7.40
C LEU A 83 -9.08 1.76 -8.76
N PRO A 84 -8.24 2.36 -9.61
CA PRO A 84 -7.74 1.72 -10.83
C PRO A 84 -7.04 0.40 -10.52
N ARG A 85 -7.28 -0.59 -11.38
CA ARG A 85 -6.67 -1.93 -11.28
C ARG A 85 -5.54 -2.09 -12.31
N PRO A 86 -4.49 -2.88 -12.00
CA PRO A 86 -4.30 -3.66 -10.77
C PRO A 86 -3.89 -2.79 -9.57
N ILE A 87 -4.15 -3.29 -8.35
CA ILE A 87 -3.75 -2.63 -7.10
C ILE A 87 -2.48 -3.31 -6.58
N LEU A 88 -1.45 -2.52 -6.33
CA LEU A 88 -0.23 -2.96 -5.65
C LEU A 88 -0.23 -2.46 -4.21
N TYR A 89 0.17 -3.31 -3.26
CA TYR A 89 0.43 -2.94 -1.87
C TYR A 89 1.91 -3.07 -1.56
N TRP A 90 2.48 -2.05 -0.94
CA TRP A 90 3.84 -2.06 -0.45
C TRP A 90 3.84 -1.58 1.01
N GLY A 91 4.19 -2.49 1.92
CA GLY A 91 4.36 -2.20 3.35
C GLY A 91 5.79 -2.45 3.81
N ASP A 92 6.00 -2.31 5.10
CA ASP A 92 7.24 -2.73 5.75
C ASP A 92 7.40 -4.27 5.63
N ILE A 93 8.64 -4.75 5.53
CA ILE A 93 8.93 -6.17 5.62
C ILE A 93 9.06 -6.51 7.10
N ASP A 94 7.92 -6.63 7.77
CA ASP A 94 7.79 -7.06 9.15
C ASP A 94 6.43 -7.76 9.39
N LYS A 95 6.19 -8.22 10.62
CA LYS A 95 4.95 -8.92 10.97
C LYS A 95 3.69 -8.10 10.61
N GLU A 96 3.65 -6.83 11.01
CA GLU A 96 2.52 -5.94 10.78
C GLU A 96 2.25 -5.68 9.30
N GLY A 97 3.28 -5.40 8.50
CA GLY A 97 3.16 -5.14 7.07
C GLY A 97 2.55 -6.32 6.31
N TYR A 98 2.98 -7.55 6.60
CA TYR A 98 2.35 -8.76 6.05
C TYR A 98 0.92 -8.96 6.55
N GLU A 99 0.62 -8.66 7.81
CA GLU A 99 -0.75 -8.76 8.35
C GLU A 99 -1.70 -7.75 7.68
N ILE A 100 -1.24 -6.53 7.42
CA ILE A 100 -2.02 -5.51 6.69
C ILE A 100 -2.28 -5.98 5.26
N TYR A 101 -1.26 -6.48 4.56
CA TYR A 101 -1.44 -7.06 3.21
C TYR A 101 -2.46 -8.19 3.22
N GLY A 102 -2.32 -9.15 4.14
CA GLY A 102 -3.21 -10.30 4.27
C GLY A 102 -4.67 -9.89 4.50
N GLN A 103 -4.89 -8.84 5.29
CA GLN A 103 -6.22 -8.28 5.51
C GLN A 103 -6.74 -7.60 4.25
N LEU A 104 -5.96 -6.71 3.61
CA LEU A 104 -6.34 -6.08 2.34
C LEU A 104 -6.73 -7.13 1.30
N LYS A 105 -5.93 -8.19 1.13
CA LYS A 105 -6.20 -9.28 0.18
C LYS A 105 -7.51 -10.02 0.46
N SER A 106 -7.98 -10.03 1.70
CA SER A 106 -9.24 -10.71 2.07
C SER A 106 -10.51 -10.01 1.57
N PHE A 107 -10.44 -8.71 1.24
CA PHE A 107 -11.61 -7.94 0.79
C PHE A 107 -11.36 -7.03 -0.42
N VAL A 108 -10.12 -6.73 -0.80
CA VAL A 108 -9.79 -6.00 -2.03
C VAL A 108 -9.50 -7.01 -3.12
N THR A 109 -10.32 -7.01 -4.17
CA THR A 109 -10.08 -7.87 -5.35
C THR A 109 -8.78 -7.44 -6.05
N ASP A 110 -8.10 -8.31 -6.80
CA ASP A 110 -6.97 -7.92 -7.69
C ASP A 110 -5.90 -7.01 -7.04
N ILE A 111 -5.59 -7.29 -5.77
CA ILE A 111 -4.48 -6.69 -5.04
C ILE A 111 -3.32 -7.68 -4.97
N SER A 112 -2.11 -7.19 -5.24
CA SER A 112 -0.86 -7.95 -5.11
C SER A 112 0.15 -7.17 -4.27
N PRO A 113 1.01 -7.84 -3.51
CA PRO A 113 2.11 -7.20 -2.84
C PRO A 113 3.20 -6.86 -3.86
N THR A 114 4.01 -5.86 -3.56
CA THR A 114 5.20 -5.52 -4.34
C THR A 114 6.33 -5.17 -3.38
N LEU A 115 7.56 -5.53 -3.73
CA LEU A 115 8.76 -5.25 -2.93
C LEU A 115 8.70 -5.78 -1.48
N MET A 116 8.02 -6.92 -1.30
CA MET A 116 7.92 -7.66 -0.03
C MET A 116 8.26 -9.15 -0.23
N ASP A 117 8.84 -9.49 -1.37
CA ASP A 117 9.17 -10.86 -1.74
C ASP A 117 10.57 -11.28 -1.26
N ARG A 118 10.88 -12.57 -1.43
CA ARG A 118 12.17 -13.17 -1.09
C ARG A 118 13.37 -12.38 -1.65
N PRO A 119 13.44 -12.06 -2.96
CA PRO A 119 14.54 -11.24 -3.49
C PRO A 119 14.68 -9.89 -2.81
N THR A 120 13.56 -9.22 -2.50
CA THR A 120 13.60 -7.93 -1.83
C THR A 120 14.15 -8.06 -0.41
N ILE A 121 13.71 -9.07 0.35
CA ILE A 121 14.24 -9.37 1.68
C ILE A 121 15.75 -9.57 1.62
N GLU A 122 16.22 -10.49 0.77
CA GLU A 122 17.63 -10.86 0.67
C GLU A 122 18.51 -9.67 0.28
N GLY A 123 18.03 -8.82 -0.64
CA GLY A 123 18.74 -7.62 -1.09
C GLY A 123 18.84 -6.49 -0.06
N HIS A 124 18.06 -6.54 1.03
CA HIS A 124 17.97 -5.46 2.01
C HIS A 124 18.21 -5.92 3.47
N LEU A 125 18.74 -7.13 3.67
CA LEU A 125 19.07 -7.64 5.01
C LEU A 125 20.04 -6.74 5.79
N ASP A 126 20.92 -5.99 5.11
CA ASP A 126 21.85 -5.05 5.75
C ASP A 126 21.12 -3.87 6.42
N PHE A 127 19.88 -3.59 6.03
CA PHE A 127 19.02 -2.57 6.65
C PHE A 127 18.08 -3.15 7.70
N ALA A 128 18.13 -4.46 7.94
CA ALA A 128 17.22 -5.12 8.87
C ALA A 128 17.51 -4.71 10.32
N ILE A 129 16.44 -4.41 11.04
CA ILE A 129 16.45 -4.22 12.49
C ILE A 129 15.74 -5.39 13.17
N GLN A 130 16.07 -5.58 14.46
CA GLN A 130 15.51 -6.64 15.27
C GLN A 130 14.27 -6.14 16.04
N LYS A 131 13.14 -6.80 15.84
CA LYS A 131 11.91 -6.74 16.64
C LYS A 131 11.73 -8.04 17.44
N GLU A 132 10.71 -8.07 18.30
CA GLU A 132 10.35 -9.26 19.07
C GLU A 132 9.91 -10.40 18.14
N PRO A 133 10.51 -11.60 18.22
CA PRO A 133 10.04 -12.77 17.49
C PRO A 133 8.58 -13.12 17.77
N PHE A 134 7.85 -13.51 16.73
CA PHE A 134 6.48 -13.95 16.82
C PHE A 134 6.32 -15.34 16.19
N PHE A 135 5.72 -16.26 16.96
CA PHE A 135 5.59 -17.67 16.58
C PHE A 135 4.15 -18.09 16.23
N GLY A 136 3.19 -17.17 16.26
CA GLY A 136 1.82 -17.41 15.80
C GLY A 136 0.73 -17.20 16.86
N PRO A 137 -0.55 -17.35 16.46
CA PRO A 137 -1.00 -17.79 15.13
C PRO A 137 -0.74 -16.73 14.05
N PHE A 138 -0.28 -17.19 12.89
CA PHE A 138 -0.06 -16.34 11.71
C PHE A 138 -1.40 -16.05 11.01
N ARG A 139 -1.64 -14.79 10.63
CA ARG A 139 -2.74 -14.44 9.73
C ARG A 139 -2.40 -14.88 8.29
N SER A 140 -3.41 -15.06 7.43
CA SER A 140 -3.14 -15.47 6.05
C SER A 140 -2.54 -14.32 5.25
N ALA A 141 -1.35 -14.54 4.69
CA ALA A 141 -0.72 -13.69 3.68
C ALA A 141 -0.52 -14.47 2.37
N TYR A 142 -1.45 -15.40 2.04
CA TYR A 142 -1.47 -16.35 0.92
C TYR A 142 -0.16 -16.51 0.11
N GLU A 143 0.18 -15.57 -0.76
CA GLU A 143 1.32 -15.61 -1.68
C GLU A 143 2.69 -15.29 -1.05
N LEU A 144 2.73 -14.71 0.15
CA LEU A 144 3.93 -14.38 0.93
C LEU A 144 3.98 -15.09 2.28
N GLN A 145 3.27 -16.22 2.41
CA GLN A 145 3.11 -16.90 3.69
C GLN A 145 4.44 -17.41 4.27
N ALA A 146 5.38 -17.82 3.41
CA ALA A 146 6.69 -18.34 3.83
C ALA A 146 7.58 -17.18 4.35
N GLU A 147 7.62 -16.08 3.62
CA GLU A 147 8.32 -14.85 3.97
C GLU A 147 7.77 -14.28 5.28
N TYR A 148 6.44 -14.19 5.40
CA TYR A 148 5.78 -13.71 6.61
C TYR A 148 6.16 -14.53 7.85
N GLN A 149 6.12 -15.86 7.76
CA GLN A 149 6.49 -16.74 8.87
C GLN A 149 7.95 -16.57 9.26
N GLU A 150 8.85 -16.56 8.28
CA GLU A 150 10.28 -16.39 8.54
C GLU A 150 10.59 -15.04 9.19
N ILE A 151 10.11 -13.94 8.59
CA ILE A 151 10.34 -12.59 9.08
C ILE A 151 9.81 -12.43 10.51
N SER A 152 8.60 -12.96 10.77
CA SER A 152 8.00 -12.93 12.10
C SER A 152 8.78 -13.75 13.11
N GLN A 153 9.13 -15.00 12.81
CA GLN A 153 9.84 -15.89 13.74
C GLN A 153 11.26 -15.44 14.03
N ARG A 154 11.90 -14.78 13.06
CA ARG A 154 13.23 -14.20 13.24
C ARG A 154 13.16 -12.81 13.85
N GLY A 155 11.98 -12.22 14.00
CA GLY A 155 11.80 -10.84 14.46
C GLY A 155 12.50 -9.82 13.55
N ILE A 156 12.51 -10.05 12.25
CA ILE A 156 13.14 -9.14 11.29
C ILE A 156 12.17 -8.02 10.93
N CYS A 157 12.71 -6.82 10.77
CA CYS A 157 11.99 -5.69 10.21
C CYS A 157 12.90 -4.95 9.23
N ILE A 158 12.45 -4.77 8.00
CA ILE A 158 13.07 -3.85 7.03
C ILE A 158 12.04 -2.78 6.71
N GLU A 159 12.34 -1.54 7.10
CA GLU A 159 11.47 -0.39 6.89
C GLU A 159 11.34 -0.10 5.38
N GLN A 160 10.12 0.19 4.93
CA GLN A 160 9.76 0.44 3.54
C GLN A 160 10.65 1.49 2.87
N GLU A 161 10.96 2.59 3.58
CA GLU A 161 11.79 3.70 3.08
C GLU A 161 13.25 3.32 2.83
N LYS A 162 13.73 2.14 3.28
CA LYS A 162 15.09 1.67 2.99
C LYS A 162 15.21 0.95 1.66
N ILE A 163 14.08 0.56 1.06
CA ILE A 163 14.03 -0.19 -0.19
C ILE A 163 13.97 0.78 -1.37
N HIS A 164 15.12 1.03 -2.00
CA HIS A 164 15.27 1.99 -3.10
C HIS A 164 14.99 1.39 -4.48
N LEU A 165 13.95 0.54 -4.56
CA LEU A 165 13.47 -0.08 -5.80
C LEU A 165 12.17 0.62 -6.25
N ARG A 166 11.75 0.40 -7.51
CA ARG A 166 10.50 0.95 -8.05
C ARG A 166 9.48 -0.17 -8.28
N PRO A 167 8.25 -0.06 -7.74
CA PRO A 167 7.19 -1.05 -7.89
C PRO A 167 6.43 -0.97 -9.22
#